data_AF-A0A7X2ICU1-F1
#
_entry.id   AF-A0A7X2ICU1-F1
#
_cell.length_a   1.000
_cell.length_b   1.000
_cell.length_c   1.000
_cell.angle_alpha   90.00
_cell.angle_beta   90.00
_cell.angle_gamma   90.00
#
_symmetry.space_group_name_H-M   'P 1'
#
loop_
_entity.id
_entity.type
_entity.pdbx_description
1 polymer ?
#
loop_
_entity_poly.entity_id
_entity_poly.type
_entity_poly.pdbx_seq_one_letter_code
_entity_poly.pdbx_strand_id
1 'polypeptide(L)'
;MTYSKKIVLLSRSGYVPERDEDFLRRLCSDGIRLFCVLGADADKWEEALDWIGLDQGSAESHFITTTSHIDESLAEVIEFAQLFDSGEKADVQVLER
;
A
#
# COMPACT_ATOMS: atom_id res chain seq x y z
N MET A 1 -12.38 10.77 -2.63
CA MET A 1 -12.02 9.86 -3.74
C MET A 1 -11.77 8.50 -3.11
N THR A 2 -12.25 7.43 -3.72
CA THR A 2 -12.03 6.07 -3.22
C THR A 2 -10.85 5.46 -3.97
N TYR A 3 -9.89 4.91 -3.25
CA TYR A 3 -8.74 4.22 -3.84
C TYR A 3 -9.13 2.85 -4.42
N SER A 4 -8.35 2.39 -5.40
CA SER A 4 -8.45 1.00 -5.86
C SER A 4 -8.02 0.03 -4.76
N LYS A 5 -8.49 -1.21 -4.83
CA LYS A 5 -8.10 -2.28 -3.89
C LYS A 5 -6.63 -2.66 -3.96
N LYS A 6 -5.95 -2.33 -5.07
CA LYS A 6 -4.54 -2.62 -5.30
C LYS A 6 -3.78 -1.33 -5.54
N ILE A 7 -2.83 -1.03 -4.66
CA ILE A 7 -2.00 0.17 -4.70
C ILE A 7 -0.56 -0.22 -4.97
N VAL A 8 0.09 0.52 -5.89
CA VAL A 8 1.54 0.56 -6.04
C VAL A 8 2.01 1.98 -5.75
N LEU A 9 2.78 2.17 -4.69
CA LEU A 9 3.35 3.45 -4.31
C LEU A 9 4.82 3.53 -4.74
N LEU A 10 5.14 4.49 -5.62
CA LEU A 10 6.51 4.91 -5.87
C LEU A 10 6.88 6.05 -4.92
N SER A 11 7.69 5.74 -3.91
CA SER A 11 8.22 6.72 -2.97
C SER A 11 9.48 7.40 -3.54
N ARG A 12 9.38 8.71 -3.79
CA ARG A 12 10.43 9.58 -4.30
C ARG A 12 11.27 10.19 -3.19
N SER A 13 10.67 10.47 -2.03
CA SER A 13 11.33 11.23 -0.95
C SER A 13 11.41 10.53 0.40
N GLY A 14 10.96 9.28 0.51
CA GLY A 14 10.91 8.55 1.79
C GLY A 14 9.64 8.83 2.58
N TYR A 15 9.40 8.03 3.62
CA TYR A 15 8.23 8.13 4.49
C TYR A 15 8.41 9.22 5.55
N VAL A 16 7.41 10.10 5.69
CA VAL A 16 7.38 11.15 6.72
C VAL A 16 6.04 11.08 7.46
N PRO A 17 5.99 10.67 8.75
CA PRO A 17 4.74 10.46 9.48
C PRO A 17 3.77 11.64 9.41
N GLU A 18 4.25 12.86 9.65
CA GLU A 18 3.43 14.08 9.69
C GLU A 18 2.80 14.42 8.32
N ARG A 19 3.34 13.88 7.23
CA ARG A 19 2.86 14.09 5.86
C ARG A 19 1.99 12.94 5.36
N ASP A 20 2.31 11.71 5.78
CA ASP A 20 1.90 10.51 5.07
C ASP A 20 1.00 9.56 5.86
N GLU A 21 0.98 9.67 7.20
CA GLU A 21 0.16 8.78 8.03
C GLU A 21 -1.33 8.90 7.70
N ASP A 22 -1.84 10.13 7.51
CA ASP A 22 -3.23 10.39 7.07
C ASP A 22 -3.54 9.80 5.69
N PHE A 23 -2.54 9.62 4.83
CA PHE A 23 -2.71 8.94 3.56
C PHE A 23 -2.88 7.43 3.78
N LEU A 24 -2.02 6.80 4.58
CA LEU A 24 -2.10 5.37 4.90
C LEU A 24 -3.41 5.02 5.63
N ARG A 25 -3.83 5.84 6.60
CA ARG A 25 -5.11 5.66 7.30
C ARG A 25 -6.31 5.71 6.35
N ARG A 26 -6.27 6.57 5.32
CA ARG A 26 -7.29 6.61 4.27
C ARG A 26 -7.28 5.36 3.40
N LEU A 27 -6.11 4.82 3.05
CA LEU A 27 -6.03 3.54 2.33
C LEU A 27 -6.69 2.41 3.14
N CYS A 28 -6.42 2.33 4.45
CA CYS A 28 -7.08 1.35 5.31
C CYS A 28 -8.61 1.55 5.34
N SER A 29 -9.07 2.79 5.50
CA SER A 29 -10.50 3.12 5.54
C SER A 29 -11.23 2.81 4.22
N ASP A 30 -10.55 2.93 3.08
CA ASP A 30 -11.10 2.56 1.77
C ASP A 30 -11.09 1.04 1.52
N GLY A 31 -10.52 0.29 2.47
CA GLY A 31 -10.49 -1.16 2.48
C GLY A 31 -9.70 -1.72 1.32
N ILE A 32 -8.48 -1.22 1.09
CA ILE A 32 -7.56 -1.83 0.12
C ILE A 32 -7.25 -3.29 0.51
N ARG A 33 -6.64 -4.03 -0.40
CA ARG A 33 -6.26 -5.45 -0.23
C ARG A 33 -4.78 -5.68 -0.47
N LEU A 34 -4.16 -4.86 -1.31
CA LEU A 34 -2.74 -4.92 -1.62
C LEU A 34 -2.13 -3.52 -1.59
N PHE A 35 -1.01 -3.38 -0.90
CA PHE A 35 -0.16 -2.21 -0.92
C PHE A 35 1.28 -2.63 -1.22
N CYS A 36 1.72 -2.38 -2.44
CA CYS A 36 3.11 -2.51 -2.83
C CYS A 36 3.78 -1.14 -2.75
N VAL A 37 4.98 -1.07 -2.19
CA VAL A 37 5.77 0.16 -2.18
C VAL A 37 7.18 -0.10 -2.67
N LEU A 38 7.71 0.85 -3.46
CA LEU A 38 9.07 0.84 -3.96
C LEU A 38 9.70 2.23 -3.84
N GLY A 39 11.02 2.28 -3.93
CA GLY A 39 11.79 3.52 -3.86
C GLY A 39 12.22 3.87 -2.44
N ALA A 40 12.31 5.16 -2.14
CA ALA A 40 12.88 5.65 -0.89
C ALA A 40 12.06 5.19 0.34
N ASP A 41 12.72 4.60 1.33
CA ASP A 41 12.11 4.10 2.56
C ASP A 41 10.90 3.15 2.35
N ALA A 42 10.93 2.32 1.30
CA ALA A 42 9.85 1.37 1.01
C ALA A 42 9.52 0.47 2.22
N ASP A 43 10.54 0.02 2.95
CA ASP A 43 10.42 -0.73 4.20
C ASP A 43 9.66 0.06 5.29
N LYS A 44 9.94 1.34 5.48
CA LYS A 44 9.25 2.16 6.49
C LYS A 44 7.79 2.44 6.13
N TRP A 45 7.49 2.59 4.83
CA TRP A 45 6.12 2.73 4.33
C TRP A 45 5.29 1.49 4.63
N GLU A 46 5.86 0.30 4.38
CA GLU A 46 5.26 -1.00 4.72
C GLU A 46 5.06 -1.12 6.23
N GLU A 47 6.11 -0.90 7.03
CA GLU A 47 6.04 -0.99 8.50
C GLU A 47 4.97 -0.05 9.08
N ALA A 48 4.88 1.18 8.58
CA ALA A 48 3.89 2.14 9.02
C ALA A 48 2.45 1.68 8.74
N LEU A 49 2.19 1.12 7.55
CA LEU A 49 0.86 0.63 7.19
C LEU A 49 0.46 -0.59 8.03
N ASP A 50 1.42 -1.49 8.30
CA ASP A 50 1.21 -2.66 9.16
C ASP A 50 0.82 -2.23 10.58
N TRP A 51 1.55 -1.28 11.18
CA TRP A 51 1.21 -0.75 12.50
C TRP A 51 -0.17 -0.09 12.54
N ILE A 52 -0.52 0.70 11.53
CA ILE A 52 -1.85 1.33 11.42
C ILE A 52 -2.95 0.26 11.30
N GLY A 53 -2.70 -0.81 10.55
CA GLY A 53 -3.64 -1.93 10.39
C GLY A 53 -3.92 -2.67 11.71
N LEU A 54 -2.90 -2.84 12.55
CA LEU A 54 -3.05 -3.50 13.86
C LEU A 54 -3.88 -2.67 14.86
N ASP A 55 -3.85 -1.34 14.76
CA ASP A 55 -4.56 -0.42 15.65
C ASP A 55 -6.09 -0.39 15.40
N GLN A 56 -6.58 -0.90 14.27
CA GLN A 56 -8.00 -0.80 13.86
C GLN A 56 -8.98 -1.81 14.49
N GLY A 57 -8.57 -2.60 15.49
CA GLY A 57 -9.49 -3.33 16.39
C GLY A 57 -10.49 -4.28 15.72
N SER A 58 -10.04 -5.51 15.44
CA SER A 58 -10.73 -6.82 15.27
C SER A 58 -12.18 -7.02 14.80
N ALA A 59 -13.02 -6.01 14.49
CA ALA A 59 -14.44 -6.29 14.21
C ALA A 59 -14.69 -6.74 12.77
N GLU A 60 -14.03 -6.15 11.78
CA GLU A 60 -14.10 -6.55 10.37
C GLU A 60 -12.76 -6.29 9.66
N SER A 61 -11.66 -6.79 10.24
CA SER A 61 -10.32 -6.48 9.76
C SER A 61 -10.12 -7.05 8.35
N HIS A 62 -10.25 -6.18 7.36
CA HIS A 62 -9.82 -6.45 6.00
C HIS A 62 -8.30 -6.59 6.01
N PHE A 63 -7.83 -7.84 5.88
CA PHE A 63 -6.40 -8.10 5.78
C PHE A 63 -5.84 -7.37 4.54
N ILE A 64 -4.88 -6.49 4.76
CA ILE A 64 -4.12 -5.80 3.71
C ILE A 64 -2.80 -6.56 3.60
N THR A 65 -2.49 -7.08 2.42
CA THR A 65 -1.15 -7.56 2.13
C THR A 65 -0.28 -6.35 1.79
N THR A 66 0.80 -6.19 2.53
CA THR A 66 1.83 -5.17 2.33
C THR A 66 3.08 -5.83 1.78
N THR A 67 3.76 -5.16 0.83
CA THR A 67 5.04 -5.62 0.28
C THR A 67 5.95 -4.43 0.00
N SER A 68 7.20 -4.48 0.47
CA SER A 68 8.27 -3.55 0.08
C SER A 68 9.20 -4.13 -0.99
N HIS A 69 9.48 -3.33 -2.01
CA HIS A 69 10.23 -3.70 -3.22
C HIS A 69 11.43 -2.76 -3.40
N ILE A 70 12.57 -3.10 -2.81
CA ILE A 70 13.75 -2.22 -2.77
C ILE A 70 14.55 -2.25 -4.08
N ASP A 71 14.66 -3.43 -4.70
CA ASP A 71 15.53 -3.68 -5.87
C ASP A 71 14.76 -3.96 -7.17
N GLU A 72 13.43 -3.80 -7.16
CA GLU A 72 12.56 -4.05 -8.32
C GLU A 72 12.14 -2.74 -9.00
N SER A 73 11.94 -2.81 -10.31
CA SER A 73 11.45 -1.68 -11.09
C SER A 73 9.95 -1.47 -10.90
N LEU A 74 9.47 -0.25 -11.16
CA LEU A 74 8.04 0.07 -11.13
C LEU A 74 7.21 -0.88 -12.03
N ALA A 75 7.75 -1.27 -13.19
CA ALA A 75 7.06 -2.16 -14.11
C ALA A 75 6.88 -3.58 -13.53
N GLU A 76 7.93 -4.13 -12.91
CA GLU A 76 7.88 -5.44 -12.25
C GLU A 76 6.87 -5.44 -11.09
N VAL A 77 6.86 -4.39 -10.28
CA VAL A 77 5.91 -4.27 -9.16
C VAL A 77 4.46 -4.11 -9.63
N ILE A 78 4.23 -3.37 -10.73
CA ILE A 78 2.90 -3.29 -11.35
C ILE A 78 2.45 -4.66 -11.88
N GLU A 79 3.34 -5.41 -12.55
CA GLU A 79 3.04 -6.76 -13.03
C GLU A 79 2.70 -7.70 -11.87
N PHE A 80 3.48 -7.67 -10.80
CA PHE A 80 3.19 -8.40 -9.56
C PHE A 80 1.80 -8.06 -9.01
N ALA A 81 1.49 -6.77 -8.87
CA ALA A 81 0.20 -6.32 -8.35
C ALA A 81 -0.98 -6.71 -9.26
N GLN A 82 -0.78 -6.72 -10.58
CA GLN A 82 -1.80 -7.17 -11.53
C GLN A 82 -2.13 -8.66 -11.32
N LEU A 83 -1.10 -9.48 -11.09
CA LEU A 83 -1.23 -10.94 -10.88
C LEU A 83 -1.75 -11.33 -9.49
N PHE A 84 -1.60 -10.46 -8.49
CA PHE A 84 -2.05 -10.72 -7.13
C PHE A 84 -3.58 -10.94 -7.05
N ASP A 85 -4.03 -11.99 -6.37
CA ASP A 85 -5.47 -12.23 -6.17
C ASP A 85 -5.97 -11.48 -4.92
N SER A 86 -6.78 -10.44 -5.14
CA SER A 86 -7.42 -9.65 -4.07
C SER A 86 -8.81 -10.17 -3.68
N GLY A 87 -9.24 -11.33 -4.22
CA GLY A 87 -10.58 -11.90 -4.03
C GLY A 87 -11.68 -11.23 -4.88
N GLU A 88 -11.37 -10.07 -5.48
CA GLU A 88 -12.20 -9.36 -6.45
C GLU A 88 -11.32 -8.76 -7.56
N LYS A 89 -11.92 -8.54 -8.73
CA LYS A 89 -11.24 -7.89 -9.84
C LYS A 89 -11.07 -6.40 -9.54
N ALA A 90 -9.83 -5.95 -9.41
CA ALA A 90 -9.49 -4.55 -9.20
C ALA A 90 -8.29 -4.16 -10.08
N ASP A 91 -8.34 -2.95 -10.64
CA ASP A 91 -7.24 -2.37 -11.39
C ASP A 91 -6.11 -1.93 -10.45
N VAL A 92 -4.86 -2.01 -10.91
CA VAL A 92 -3.73 -1.48 -10.14
C VAL A 92 -3.72 0.05 -10.22
N GLN A 93 -3.77 0.71 -9.07
CA GLN A 93 -3.60 2.16 -8.98
C GLN A 93 -2.17 2.50 -8.58
N VAL A 94 -1.48 3.24 -9.45
CA VAL A 94 -0.12 3.72 -9.19
C VAL A 94 -0.18 5.12 -8.61
N LEU A 95 0.58 5.36 -7.53
CA LEU A 95 0.69 6.64 -6.84
C LEU A 95 2.16 7.02 -6.67
N GLU A 96 2.45 8.32 -6.62
CA GLU A 96 3.80 8.84 -6.36
C GLU A 96 3.76 9.81 -5.17
N ARG A 97 4.76 9.71 -4.27
CA ARG A 97 4.89 10.59 -3.10
C ARG A 97 6.34 10.93 -2.75
#